data_AF-A0A1L9S5Q2-F1
#
_entry.id   AF-A0A1L9S5Q2-F1
#
_cell.length_a   1.000
_cell.length_b   1.000
_cell.length_c   1.000
_cell.angle_alpha   90.00
_cell.angle_beta   90.00
_cell.angle_gamma   90.00
#
_symmetry.space_group_name_H-M   'P 1'
#
loop_
_entity.id
_entity.type
_entity.pdbx_description
1 polymer ?
#
loop_
_entity_poly.entity_id
_entity_poly.type
_entity_poly.pdbx_seq_one_letter_code
_entity_poly.pdbx_strand_id
1 'polypeptide(L)'
;MLSIILFSAVVGFFLYDPKALPGLWHARILTVLVKHLVWRRNSAITETPSPSTIFRPLRTCSYCSLNEIDFNLHKSNSTFYADLDISRIELLVVLFKDAITPLAPRANLAPENAYSRRNRRRPLLFLLGGVACIFKREIKPYQRYEVVSRVLTWDEKWVYIVSYFVKPGGRQPAEITEDSILASALSKYVFKQGRQTRDPAGVLRELGLAGDPDAAAGDRLPLPCQDLLDQGAGAAAAWTWAHVEAERQRGLAIAQHMAGLDGLMG
;
A
#
# COMPACT_ATOMS: atom_id res chain seq x y z
N MET A 1 -27.40 -27.92 -29.60
CA MET A 1 -27.47 -26.43 -29.58
C MET A 1 -27.43 -25.86 -28.18
N LEU A 2 -28.23 -26.36 -27.21
CA LEU A 2 -28.26 -25.84 -25.83
C LEU A 2 -26.87 -25.81 -25.15
N SER A 3 -26.05 -26.86 -25.30
CA SER A 3 -24.70 -26.92 -24.71
C SER A 3 -23.75 -25.87 -25.29
N ILE A 4 -23.88 -25.53 -26.58
CA ILE A 4 -23.06 -24.51 -27.24
C ILE A 4 -23.47 -23.12 -26.74
N ILE A 5 -24.78 -22.88 -26.57
CA ILE A 5 -25.31 -21.63 -26.03
C ILE A 5 -24.86 -21.43 -24.59
N LEU A 6 -24.97 -22.47 -23.75
CA LEU A 6 -24.53 -22.42 -22.36
C LEU A 6 -23.02 -22.17 -22.26
N PHE A 7 -22.21 -22.91 -23.02
CA PHE A 7 -20.77 -22.71 -23.07
C PHE A 7 -20.41 -21.29 -23.51
N SER A 8 -21.06 -20.78 -24.55
CA SER A 8 -20.85 -19.41 -25.04
C SER A 8 -21.24 -18.35 -24.01
N ALA A 9 -22.33 -18.58 -23.26
CA ALA A 9 -22.75 -17.68 -22.18
C ALA A 9 -21.75 -17.67 -21.03
N VAL A 10 -21.22 -18.83 -20.63
CA VAL A 10 -20.18 -18.94 -19.58
C VAL A 10 -18.89 -18.25 -20.01
N VAL A 11 -18.43 -18.48 -21.24
CA VAL A 11 -17.26 -17.80 -21.79
C VAL A 11 -17.50 -16.29 -21.86
N GLY A 12 -18.66 -15.85 -22.35
CA GLY A 12 -19.05 -14.45 -22.40
C GLY A 12 -19.05 -13.77 -21.02
N PHE A 13 -19.55 -14.47 -19.99
CA PHE A 13 -19.52 -13.98 -18.61
C PHE A 13 -18.09 -13.71 -18.12
N PHE A 14 -17.16 -14.64 -18.30
CA PHE A 14 -15.78 -14.43 -17.85
C PHE A 14 -14.99 -13.43 -18.70
N LEU A 15 -15.36 -13.24 -19.97
CA LEU A 15 -14.80 -12.16 -20.80
C LEU A 15 -15.26 -10.78 -20.32
N TYR A 16 -16.52 -10.67 -19.88
CA TYR A 16 -17.09 -9.43 -19.37
C TYR A 16 -16.68 -9.13 -17.92
N ASP A 17 -16.64 -10.16 -17.07
CA ASP A 17 -16.23 -10.08 -15.67
C ASP A 17 -14.99 -10.97 -15.42
N PRO A 18 -13.81 -10.55 -15.89
CA PRO A 18 -12.59 -11.33 -15.71
C PRO A 18 -12.24 -11.54 -14.24
N LYS A 19 -12.63 -10.63 -13.33
CA LYS A 19 -12.41 -10.78 -11.87
C LYS A 19 -13.08 -12.03 -11.29
N ALA A 20 -14.10 -12.57 -11.96
CA ALA A 20 -14.73 -13.83 -11.57
C ALA A 20 -13.88 -15.07 -11.90
N LEU A 21 -12.84 -14.97 -12.74
CA LEU A 21 -12.00 -16.11 -13.14
C LEU A 21 -11.23 -16.68 -11.93
N PRO A 22 -11.34 -18.01 -11.66
CA PRO A 22 -10.51 -18.67 -10.67
C PRO A 22 -9.02 -18.43 -10.93
N GLY A 23 -8.28 -18.08 -9.89
CA GLY A 23 -6.83 -17.82 -9.98
C GLY A 23 -6.46 -16.40 -10.46
N LEU A 24 -7.39 -15.59 -10.98
CA LEU A 24 -7.03 -14.24 -11.47
C LEU A 24 -6.51 -13.34 -10.33
N TRP A 25 -6.99 -13.51 -9.10
CA TRP A 25 -6.42 -12.80 -7.94
C TRP A 25 -4.92 -13.09 -7.77
N HIS A 26 -4.49 -14.35 -7.87
CA HIS A 26 -3.07 -14.73 -7.81
C HIS A 26 -2.30 -14.15 -8.99
N ALA A 27 -2.87 -14.19 -10.19
CA ALA A 27 -2.25 -13.59 -11.37
C ALA A 27 -2.06 -12.07 -11.22
N ARG A 28 -3.00 -11.35 -10.58
CA ARG A 28 -2.86 -9.93 -10.25
C ARG A 28 -1.69 -9.69 -9.29
N ILE A 29 -1.58 -10.47 -8.22
CA ILE A 29 -0.44 -10.41 -7.28
C ILE A 29 0.88 -10.65 -8.01
N LEU A 30 0.97 -11.72 -8.80
CA LEU A 30 2.18 -12.06 -9.57
C LEU A 30 2.52 -10.97 -10.57
N THR A 31 1.53 -10.38 -11.23
CA THR A 31 1.74 -9.26 -12.17
C THR A 31 2.33 -8.05 -11.46
N VAL A 32 1.87 -7.69 -10.26
CA VAL A 32 2.48 -6.63 -9.44
C VAL A 32 3.93 -6.96 -9.11
N LEU A 33 4.20 -8.18 -8.66
CA LEU A 33 5.56 -8.62 -8.32
C LEU A 33 6.49 -8.56 -9.54
N VAL A 34 6.10 -9.12 -10.68
CA VAL A 34 6.91 -9.09 -11.91
C VAL A 34 7.08 -7.65 -12.41
N LYS A 35 6.02 -6.85 -12.40
CA LYS A 35 6.06 -5.43 -12.79
C LYS A 35 7.10 -4.67 -12.02
N HIS A 36 7.15 -4.80 -10.69
CA HIS A 36 8.03 -3.96 -9.87
C HIS A 36 9.39 -4.58 -9.55
N LEU A 37 9.50 -5.90 -9.48
CA LEU A 37 10.75 -6.59 -9.16
C LEU A 37 11.57 -6.98 -10.40
N VAL A 38 10.93 -7.07 -11.58
CA VAL A 38 11.60 -7.42 -12.84
C VAL A 38 11.61 -6.24 -13.80
N TRP A 39 10.45 -5.77 -14.26
CA TRP A 39 10.37 -4.76 -15.33
C TRP A 39 10.69 -3.34 -14.86
N ARG A 40 10.19 -2.94 -13.68
CA ARG A 40 10.42 -1.62 -13.06
C ARG A 40 11.39 -1.70 -11.89
N ARG A 41 12.32 -2.66 -11.94
CA ARG A 41 13.30 -2.89 -10.87
C ARG A 41 14.14 -1.65 -10.55
N ASN A 42 14.48 -0.84 -11.56
CA ASN A 42 15.28 0.38 -11.40
C ASN A 42 14.43 1.64 -11.27
N SER A 43 13.09 1.56 -11.37
CA SER A 43 12.24 2.74 -11.29
C SER A 43 12.13 3.24 -9.85
N ALA A 44 12.51 4.47 -9.59
CA ALA A 44 12.28 5.08 -8.29
C ALA A 44 10.83 5.59 -8.16
N ILE A 45 10.29 5.64 -6.94
CA ILE A 45 9.02 6.34 -6.61
C ILE A 45 9.18 7.84 -6.87
N THR A 46 10.38 8.35 -6.64
CA THR A 46 10.76 9.76 -6.77
C THR A 46 12.19 9.78 -7.30
N GLU A 47 12.50 10.71 -8.21
CA GLU A 47 13.84 10.88 -8.76
C GLU A 47 14.88 11.17 -7.65
N THR A 48 14.44 11.81 -6.57
CA THR A 48 15.21 12.04 -5.35
C THR A 48 14.45 11.50 -4.13
N PRO A 49 14.96 10.49 -3.41
CA PRO A 49 14.35 10.02 -2.17
C PRO A 49 14.33 11.14 -1.13
N SER A 50 13.12 11.62 -0.79
CA SER A 50 12.89 12.58 0.29
C SER A 50 12.37 11.83 1.53
N PRO A 51 12.62 12.31 2.77
CA PRO A 51 12.07 11.72 4.00
C PRO A 51 10.53 11.57 4.00
N SER A 52 9.82 12.29 3.12
CA SER A 52 8.38 12.19 2.91
C SER A 52 7.93 11.02 2.03
N THR A 53 8.87 10.36 1.33
CA THR A 53 8.57 9.30 0.37
C THR A 53 7.83 8.14 1.03
N ILE A 54 8.10 7.86 2.31
CA ILE A 54 7.44 6.79 3.06
C ILE A 54 5.92 7.02 3.21
N PHE A 55 5.48 8.27 3.33
CA PHE A 55 4.07 8.63 3.52
C PHE A 55 3.33 8.85 2.20
N ARG A 56 4.02 8.77 1.06
CA ARG A 56 3.42 9.02 -0.25
C ARG A 56 2.33 7.98 -0.56
N PRO A 57 1.11 8.41 -0.94
CA PRO A 57 0.05 7.47 -1.29
C PRO A 57 0.30 6.82 -2.65
N LEU A 58 -0.07 5.54 -2.73
CA LEU A 58 -0.20 4.78 -3.96
C LEU A 58 -1.69 4.58 -4.28
N ARG A 59 -2.06 4.72 -5.55
CA ARG A 59 -3.42 4.47 -6.04
C ARG A 59 -3.45 3.21 -6.90
N THR A 60 -4.43 2.34 -6.65
CA THR A 60 -4.78 1.22 -7.52
C THR A 60 -6.25 1.32 -7.92
N CYS A 61 -6.60 0.81 -9.10
CA CYS A 61 -7.97 0.86 -9.61
C CYS A 61 -8.58 -0.55 -9.61
N SER A 62 -9.86 -0.64 -9.25
CA SER A 62 -10.62 -1.89 -9.27
C SER A 62 -12.10 -1.60 -9.56
N TYR A 63 -12.89 -2.66 -9.62
CA TYR A 63 -14.35 -2.60 -9.74
C TYR A 63 -14.98 -3.77 -8.98
N CYS A 64 -16.24 -3.64 -8.60
CA CYS A 64 -16.98 -4.72 -7.94
C CYS A 64 -17.41 -5.77 -8.98
N SER A 65 -16.78 -6.94 -8.95
CA SER A 65 -17.21 -8.09 -9.77
C SER A 65 -18.54 -8.65 -9.27
N LEU A 66 -19.30 -9.33 -10.12
CA LEU A 66 -20.47 -10.10 -9.68
C LEU A 66 -20.08 -11.27 -8.77
N ASN A 67 -18.86 -11.78 -8.83
CA ASN A 67 -18.39 -12.78 -7.87
C ASN A 67 -17.99 -12.17 -6.50
N GLU A 68 -18.09 -10.85 -6.36
CA GLU A 68 -17.75 -10.14 -5.13
C GLU A 68 -18.96 -9.61 -4.38
N ILE A 69 -20.19 -9.80 -4.89
CA ILE A 69 -21.40 -9.33 -4.23
C ILE A 69 -21.95 -10.36 -3.24
N ASP A 70 -22.66 -9.87 -2.22
CA ASP A 70 -23.41 -10.71 -1.29
C ASP A 70 -24.92 -10.73 -1.63
N PHE A 71 -25.72 -11.29 -0.72
CA PHE A 71 -27.17 -11.40 -0.86
C PHE A 71 -27.90 -10.05 -0.90
N ASN A 72 -27.26 -8.96 -0.42
CA ASN A 72 -27.81 -7.60 -0.47
C ASN A 72 -27.47 -6.90 -1.80
N LEU A 73 -26.86 -7.60 -2.76
CA LEU A 73 -26.52 -7.10 -4.09
C LEU A 73 -25.54 -5.92 -4.07
N HIS A 74 -24.72 -5.81 -3.02
CA HIS A 74 -23.55 -4.92 -2.98
C HIS A 74 -22.29 -5.73 -2.72
N LYS A 75 -21.12 -5.10 -2.87
CA LYS A 75 -19.83 -5.70 -2.55
C LYS A 75 -19.86 -6.30 -1.16
N SER A 76 -19.56 -7.58 -1.04
CA SER A 76 -19.48 -8.28 0.22
C SER A 76 -18.34 -7.73 1.07
N ASN A 77 -18.57 -7.56 2.37
CA ASN A 77 -17.58 -7.05 3.33
C ASN A 77 -16.23 -7.77 3.26
N SER A 78 -16.23 -9.09 3.05
CA SER A 78 -15.01 -9.90 2.97
C SER A 78 -14.19 -9.63 1.70
N THR A 79 -14.83 -9.21 0.61
CA THR A 79 -14.16 -9.06 -0.69
C THR A 79 -13.40 -7.74 -0.82
N PHE A 80 -13.54 -6.82 0.15
CA PHE A 80 -12.66 -5.66 0.26
C PHE A 80 -11.21 -6.06 0.52
N TYR A 81 -10.99 -7.14 1.28
CA TYR A 81 -9.64 -7.59 1.62
C TYR A 81 -8.84 -8.07 0.41
N ALA A 82 -9.50 -8.64 -0.60
CA ALA A 82 -8.85 -9.09 -1.82
C ALA A 82 -8.20 -7.92 -2.60
N ASP A 83 -8.86 -6.77 -2.67
CA ASP A 83 -8.29 -5.57 -3.30
C ASP A 83 -7.33 -4.80 -2.37
N LEU A 84 -7.53 -4.87 -1.05
CA LEU A 84 -6.53 -4.40 -0.09
C LEU A 84 -5.22 -5.17 -0.23
N ASP A 85 -5.24 -6.48 -0.47
CA ASP A 85 -4.03 -7.28 -0.71
C ASP A 85 -3.25 -6.75 -1.92
N ILE A 86 -3.92 -6.51 -3.04
CA ILE A 86 -3.30 -5.95 -4.25
C ILE A 86 -2.70 -4.57 -3.97
N SER A 87 -3.47 -3.67 -3.37
CA SER A 87 -3.03 -2.29 -3.11
C SER A 87 -1.85 -2.24 -2.13
N ARG A 88 -1.90 -3.04 -1.06
CA ARG A 88 -0.85 -3.10 -0.03
C ARG A 88 0.41 -3.76 -0.55
N ILE A 89 0.33 -4.85 -1.32
CA ILE A 89 1.53 -5.47 -1.87
C ILE A 89 2.21 -4.56 -2.90
N GLU A 90 1.45 -3.84 -3.73
CA GLU A 90 2.04 -2.88 -4.68
C GLU A 90 2.75 -1.76 -3.92
N LEU A 91 2.15 -1.20 -2.86
CA LEU A 91 2.78 -0.19 -2.01
C LEU A 91 4.07 -0.70 -1.36
N LEU A 92 4.01 -1.90 -0.75
CA LEU A 92 5.14 -2.50 -0.05
C LEU A 92 6.28 -2.83 -1.01
N VAL A 93 6.00 -3.43 -2.16
CA VAL A 93 7.03 -3.74 -3.15
C VAL A 93 7.64 -2.45 -3.70
N VAL A 94 6.81 -1.45 -3.96
CA VAL A 94 7.26 -0.16 -4.46
C VAL A 94 8.20 0.52 -3.46
N LEU A 95 7.89 0.52 -2.16
CA LEU A 95 8.73 1.13 -1.12
C LEU A 95 9.98 0.30 -0.76
N PHE A 96 9.84 -1.02 -0.65
CA PHE A 96 10.81 -1.89 0.01
C PHE A 96 11.48 -2.92 -0.91
N LYS A 97 11.36 -2.81 -2.24
CA LYS A 97 11.94 -3.80 -3.18
C LYS A 97 13.43 -4.09 -2.96
N ASP A 98 14.22 -3.11 -2.51
CA ASP A 98 15.65 -3.31 -2.20
C ASP A 98 15.89 -4.25 -1.02
N ALA A 99 14.93 -4.37 -0.09
CA ALA A 99 14.97 -5.32 1.02
C ALA A 99 14.26 -6.66 0.72
N ILE A 100 13.32 -6.68 -0.22
CA ILE A 100 12.49 -7.86 -0.56
C ILE A 100 13.20 -8.83 -1.50
N THR A 101 14.05 -8.33 -2.41
CA THR A 101 14.70 -9.20 -3.39
C THR A 101 16.13 -8.78 -3.69
N PRO A 102 17.08 -9.74 -3.81
CA PRO A 102 18.45 -9.43 -4.23
C PRO A 102 18.52 -8.97 -5.70
N LEU A 103 17.44 -9.15 -6.46
CA LEU A 103 17.35 -8.77 -7.88
C LEU A 103 17.12 -7.27 -8.07
N ALA A 104 16.68 -6.53 -7.05
CA ALA A 104 16.41 -5.10 -7.13
C ALA A 104 17.71 -4.28 -6.98
N PRO A 105 17.93 -3.26 -7.84
CA PRO A 105 18.78 -2.14 -7.48
C PRO A 105 18.01 -0.84 -7.73
N ARG A 106 17.49 -0.22 -6.68
CA ARG A 106 16.99 1.16 -6.72
C ARG A 106 18.08 2.15 -6.35
N ALA A 107 18.94 1.75 -5.43
CA ALA A 107 20.18 2.41 -5.07
C ALA A 107 21.28 1.35 -5.08
N ASN A 108 22.50 1.73 -5.47
CA ASN A 108 23.66 0.97 -5.02
C ASN A 108 23.77 1.19 -3.51
N LEU A 109 22.96 0.44 -2.72
CA LEU A 109 23.07 0.44 -1.28
C LEU A 109 24.53 0.17 -0.95
N ALA A 110 25.09 1.02 -0.09
CA ALA A 110 26.50 0.96 0.24
C ALA A 110 26.88 -0.48 0.66
N PRO A 111 28.09 -0.97 0.32
CA PRO A 111 28.46 -2.39 0.53
C PRO A 111 28.23 -2.89 1.96
N GLU A 112 28.33 -2.01 2.95
CA GLU A 112 28.12 -2.24 4.38
C GLU A 112 26.63 -2.36 4.77
N ASN A 113 25.71 -1.87 3.95
CA ASN A 113 24.27 -1.90 4.21
C ASN A 113 23.76 -3.34 4.36
N ALA A 114 22.85 -3.57 5.31
CA ALA A 114 22.29 -4.88 5.63
C ALA A 114 21.51 -5.53 4.47
N TYR A 115 21.01 -4.72 3.52
CA TYR A 115 20.28 -5.17 2.33
C TYR A 115 21.10 -5.07 1.04
N SER A 116 22.39 -4.71 1.13
CA SER A 116 23.27 -4.67 -0.05
C SER A 116 23.42 -6.07 -0.66
N ARG A 117 23.59 -6.14 -1.98
CA ARG A 117 23.83 -7.40 -2.72
C ARG A 117 25.01 -8.21 -2.15
N ARG A 118 26.02 -7.52 -1.62
CA ARG A 118 27.22 -8.14 -1.02
C ARG A 118 26.92 -8.79 0.33
N ASN A 119 25.99 -8.21 1.08
CA ASN A 119 25.63 -8.62 2.42
C ASN A 119 24.44 -9.61 2.39
N ARG A 120 24.58 -10.70 1.62
CA ARG A 120 23.49 -11.67 1.32
C ARG A 120 22.81 -12.18 2.60
N ARG A 121 21.76 -11.49 3.03
CA ARG A 121 20.84 -11.93 4.08
C ARG A 121 19.55 -12.46 3.46
N ARG A 122 18.72 -13.06 4.30
CA ARG A 122 17.36 -13.46 3.91
C ARG A 122 16.56 -12.22 3.49
N PRO A 123 15.64 -12.33 2.52
CA PRO A 123 14.78 -11.23 2.13
C PRO A 123 13.90 -10.80 3.31
N LEU A 124 13.56 -9.51 3.31
CA LEU A 124 12.56 -8.97 4.21
C LEU A 124 11.17 -9.41 3.76
N LEU A 125 10.44 -10.04 4.68
CA LEU A 125 9.05 -10.46 4.50
C LEU A 125 8.12 -9.54 5.28
N PHE A 126 6.98 -9.25 4.68
CA PHE A 126 5.91 -8.43 5.24
C PHE A 126 4.77 -9.35 5.62
N LEU A 127 4.60 -9.59 6.93
CA LEU A 127 3.53 -10.46 7.41
C LEU A 127 2.40 -9.61 7.98
N LEU A 128 1.19 -9.81 7.46
CA LEU A 128 -0.01 -9.13 7.97
C LEU A 128 -0.35 -9.70 9.35
N GLY A 129 -0.37 -8.84 10.37
CA GLY A 129 -0.75 -9.21 11.74
C GLY A 129 -2.19 -8.88 12.09
N GLY A 130 -2.87 -8.07 11.26
CA GLY A 130 -4.27 -7.75 11.46
C GLY A 130 -4.74 -6.65 10.52
N VAL A 131 -6.06 -6.58 10.32
CA VAL A 131 -6.70 -5.55 9.52
C VAL A 131 -8.05 -5.20 10.15
N ALA A 132 -8.37 -3.91 10.20
CA ALA A 132 -9.68 -3.39 10.50
C ALA A 132 -10.21 -2.67 9.27
N CYS A 133 -11.48 -2.87 8.93
CA CYS A 133 -12.14 -2.23 7.80
C CYS A 133 -13.47 -1.63 8.27
N ILE A 134 -13.70 -0.36 7.92
CA ILE A 134 -14.91 0.40 8.20
C ILE A 134 -15.59 0.68 6.87
N PHE A 135 -16.79 0.13 6.70
CA PHE A 135 -17.61 0.31 5.51
C PHE A 135 -18.50 1.53 5.69
N LYS A 136 -18.34 2.54 4.84
CA LYS A 136 -19.11 3.80 4.94
C LYS A 136 -20.27 3.86 3.96
N ARG A 137 -20.06 3.36 2.73
CA ARG A 137 -21.04 3.40 1.64
C ARG A 137 -20.97 2.10 0.84
N GLU A 138 -22.12 1.66 0.33
CA GLU A 138 -22.20 0.48 -0.53
C GLU A 138 -21.42 0.67 -1.85
N ILE A 139 -20.91 -0.44 -2.38
CA ILE A 139 -20.32 -0.49 -3.72
C ILE A 139 -21.18 -1.43 -4.57
N LYS A 140 -21.80 -0.87 -5.61
CA LYS A 140 -22.74 -1.58 -6.49
C LYS A 140 -22.03 -2.51 -7.46
N PRO A 141 -22.73 -3.50 -8.04
CA PRO A 141 -22.18 -4.35 -9.10
C PRO A 141 -21.57 -3.51 -10.23
N TYR A 142 -20.38 -3.89 -10.67
CA TYR A 142 -19.58 -3.20 -11.69
C TYR A 142 -19.19 -1.75 -11.38
N GLN A 143 -19.53 -1.23 -10.20
CA GLN A 143 -19.07 0.09 -9.77
C GLN A 143 -17.54 0.08 -9.67
N ARG A 144 -16.91 1.03 -10.35
CA ARG A 144 -15.47 1.28 -10.29
C ARG A 144 -15.12 2.07 -9.04
N TYR A 145 -13.93 1.86 -8.52
CA TYR A 145 -13.36 2.61 -7.40
C TYR A 145 -11.84 2.59 -7.46
N GLU A 146 -11.23 3.50 -6.71
CA GLU A 146 -9.80 3.52 -6.46
C GLU A 146 -9.53 3.08 -5.02
N VAL A 147 -8.41 2.39 -4.80
CA VAL A 147 -7.88 2.09 -3.48
C VAL A 147 -6.61 2.92 -3.31
N VAL A 148 -6.64 3.85 -2.36
CA VAL A 148 -5.52 4.73 -2.04
C VAL A 148 -4.88 4.25 -0.75
N SER A 149 -3.66 3.72 -0.84
CA SER A 149 -2.92 3.17 0.30
C SER A 149 -1.66 3.98 0.59
N ARG A 150 -1.36 4.24 1.86
CA ARG A 150 -0.09 4.84 2.31
C ARG A 150 0.35 4.26 3.64
N VAL A 151 1.65 4.34 3.93
CA VAL A 151 2.11 4.12 5.30
C VAL A 151 1.53 5.24 6.17
N LEU A 152 0.85 4.85 7.24
CA LEU A 152 0.30 5.76 8.24
C LEU A 152 1.37 6.10 9.28
N THR A 153 2.01 5.07 9.85
CA THR A 153 2.97 5.19 10.94
C THR A 153 3.69 3.85 11.16
N TRP A 154 4.61 3.82 12.13
CA TRP A 154 5.23 2.63 12.67
C TRP A 154 5.56 2.81 14.15
N ASP A 155 5.62 1.68 14.87
CA ASP A 155 6.12 1.58 16.24
C ASP A 155 7.40 0.71 16.29
N GLU A 156 7.72 0.13 17.45
CA GLU A 156 8.88 -0.74 17.65
C GLU A 156 8.80 -2.08 16.90
N LYS A 157 7.60 -2.55 16.56
CA LYS A 157 7.34 -3.89 16.00
C LYS A 157 6.54 -3.87 14.69
N TRP A 158 5.61 -2.94 14.55
CA TRP A 158 4.58 -2.90 13.53
C TRP A 158 4.71 -1.68 12.62
N VAL A 159 4.45 -1.89 11.33
CA VAL A 159 4.13 -0.83 10.38
C VAL A 159 2.64 -0.83 10.11
N TYR A 160 2.06 0.36 10.12
CA TYR A 160 0.64 0.56 9.89
C TYR A 160 0.41 1.18 8.52
N ILE A 161 -0.46 0.56 7.74
CA ILE A 161 -0.88 1.04 6.42
C ILE A 161 -2.34 1.41 6.49
N VAL A 162 -2.66 2.66 6.14
CA VAL A 162 -4.04 3.12 5.95
C VAL A 162 -4.41 3.00 4.49
N SER A 163 -5.64 2.60 4.21
CA SER A 163 -6.19 2.46 2.87
C SER A 163 -7.59 3.02 2.79
N TYR A 164 -7.90 3.73 1.72
CA TYR A 164 -9.22 4.29 1.44
C TYR A 164 -9.75 3.75 0.12
N PHE A 165 -10.95 3.19 0.14
CA PHE A 165 -11.73 2.95 -1.07
C PHE A 165 -12.45 4.24 -1.40
N VAL A 166 -12.20 4.80 -2.57
CA VAL A 166 -12.77 6.08 -2.98
C VAL A 166 -13.47 5.96 -4.32
N LYS A 167 -14.53 6.77 -4.51
CA LYS A 167 -15.14 6.95 -5.83
C LYS A 167 -14.05 7.40 -6.83
N PRO A 168 -14.08 6.90 -8.08
CA PRO A 168 -13.04 7.19 -9.05
C PRO A 168 -13.02 8.68 -9.37
N GLY A 169 -11.82 9.27 -9.44
CA GLY A 169 -11.64 10.58 -10.06
C GLY A 169 -11.74 10.44 -11.56
N GLY A 170 -12.30 11.44 -12.25
CA GLY A 170 -12.46 11.41 -13.71
C GLY A 170 -11.12 11.30 -14.44
N ARG A 171 -10.63 12.41 -15.03
CA ARG A 171 -9.31 12.44 -15.68
C ARG A 171 -8.16 12.82 -14.74
N GLN A 172 -8.49 13.33 -13.56
CA GLN A 172 -7.54 13.73 -12.52
C GLN A 172 -7.81 12.91 -11.26
N PRO A 173 -6.80 12.65 -10.41
CA PRO A 173 -7.00 11.99 -9.14
C PRO A 173 -8.11 12.71 -8.37
N ALA A 174 -9.17 11.99 -7.99
CA ALA A 174 -10.26 12.61 -7.24
C ALA A 174 -9.70 13.17 -5.93
N GLU A 175 -10.19 14.37 -5.65
CA GLU A 175 -10.13 14.97 -4.35
C GLU A 175 -10.75 13.96 -3.34
N ILE A 176 -9.92 13.32 -2.48
CA ILE A 176 -10.42 12.49 -1.38
C ILE A 176 -11.07 13.37 -0.31
N THR A 177 -12.35 13.64 -0.51
CA THR A 177 -13.25 14.21 0.49
C THR A 177 -13.87 13.09 1.33
N GLU A 178 -14.44 13.43 2.49
CA GLU A 178 -15.18 12.44 3.27
C GLU A 178 -16.30 11.77 2.47
N ASP A 179 -16.97 12.54 1.59
CA ASP A 179 -18.03 12.07 0.72
C ASP A 179 -17.58 11.13 -0.40
N SER A 180 -16.30 11.18 -0.78
CA SER A 180 -15.79 10.25 -1.78
C SER A 180 -15.41 8.89 -1.19
N ILE A 181 -15.28 8.78 0.14
CA ILE A 181 -14.83 7.54 0.81
C ILE A 181 -15.98 6.52 0.91
N LEU A 182 -15.76 5.37 0.28
CA LEU A 182 -16.64 4.20 0.30
C LEU A 182 -16.33 3.31 1.51
N ALA A 183 -15.04 3.11 1.79
CA ALA A 183 -14.57 2.35 2.95
C ALA A 183 -13.17 2.83 3.37
N SER A 184 -12.82 2.59 4.63
CA SER A 184 -11.49 2.89 5.19
C SER A 184 -10.95 1.65 5.87
N ALA A 185 -9.66 1.36 5.71
CA ALA A 185 -9.03 0.21 6.32
C ALA A 185 -7.68 0.57 6.95
N LEU A 186 -7.36 -0.06 8.07
CA LEU A 186 -6.09 0.02 8.76
C LEU A 186 -5.50 -1.37 8.88
N SER A 187 -4.26 -1.55 8.43
CA SER A 187 -3.54 -2.83 8.46
C SER A 187 -2.26 -2.71 9.28
N LYS A 188 -1.95 -3.73 10.10
CA LYS A 188 -0.66 -3.83 10.82
C LYS A 188 0.21 -4.93 10.23
N TYR A 189 1.47 -4.61 9.95
CA TYR A 189 2.45 -5.52 9.35
C TYR A 189 3.69 -5.64 10.21
N VAL A 190 4.22 -6.85 10.34
CA VAL A 190 5.52 -7.10 10.98
C VAL A 190 6.57 -7.38 9.91
N PHE A 191 7.76 -6.83 10.11
CA PHE A 191 8.91 -7.10 9.27
C PHE A 191 9.66 -8.32 9.78
N LYS A 192 9.83 -9.32 8.92
CA LYS A 192 10.53 -10.57 9.24
C LYS A 192 11.72 -10.78 8.32
N GLN A 193 12.88 -11.01 8.91
CA GLN A 193 14.08 -11.46 8.20
C GLN A 193 14.44 -12.87 8.69
N GLY A 194 13.99 -13.88 7.95
CA GLY A 194 14.00 -15.26 8.45
C GLY A 194 13.10 -15.40 9.68
N ARG A 195 13.65 -15.85 10.81
CA ARG A 195 12.91 -15.98 12.08
C ARG A 195 12.89 -14.69 12.91
N GLN A 196 13.78 -13.74 12.61
CA GLN A 196 13.93 -12.52 13.38
C GLN A 196 12.90 -11.47 12.97
N THR A 197 12.28 -10.84 13.95
CA THR A 197 11.50 -9.61 13.74
C THR A 197 12.48 -8.44 13.63
N ARG A 198 12.32 -7.62 12.59
CA ARG A 198 13.10 -6.39 12.40
C ARG A 198 12.27 -5.20 12.86
N ASP A 199 12.91 -4.25 13.51
CA ASP A 199 12.27 -3.01 13.92
C ASP A 199 12.00 -2.13 12.68
N PRO A 200 10.80 -1.56 12.54
CA PRO A 200 10.47 -0.73 11.38
C PRO A 200 11.40 0.47 11.19
N ALA A 201 11.76 1.17 12.27
CA ALA A 201 12.57 2.37 12.20
C ALA A 201 13.97 2.09 11.62
N GLY A 202 14.61 1.01 12.04
CA GLY A 202 15.89 0.53 11.53
C GLY A 202 15.82 0.16 10.06
N VAL A 203 14.79 -0.57 9.64
CA VAL A 203 14.58 -0.91 8.21
C VAL A 203 14.42 0.35 7.37
N LEU A 204 13.62 1.31 7.82
CA LEU A 204 13.40 2.57 7.09
C LEU A 204 14.68 3.39 6.99
N ARG A 205 15.52 3.40 8.05
CA ARG A 205 16.83 4.07 8.04
C ARG A 205 17.80 3.39 7.08
N GLU A 206 17.89 2.06 7.13
CA GLU A 206 18.71 1.25 6.20
C GLU A 206 18.31 1.46 4.73
N LEU A 207 17.05 1.77 4.47
CA LEU A 207 16.53 2.07 3.12
C LEU A 207 16.50 3.56 2.76
N GLY A 208 16.93 4.46 3.67
CA GLY A 208 16.91 5.91 3.46
C GLY A 208 15.49 6.50 3.34
N LEU A 209 14.47 5.81 3.85
CA LEU A 209 13.06 6.20 3.71
C LEU A 209 12.57 7.15 4.82
N ALA A 210 13.21 7.16 6.00
CA ALA A 210 12.81 8.00 7.14
C ALA A 210 13.75 9.19 7.42
N GLY A 211 14.82 9.35 6.63
CA GLY A 211 15.90 10.31 6.92
C GLY A 211 16.75 9.89 8.13
N ASP A 212 17.88 10.57 8.32
CA ASP A 212 18.78 10.36 9.47
C ASP A 212 18.53 11.48 10.52
N PRO A 213 18.29 11.15 11.80
CA PRO A 213 18.20 12.16 12.87
C PRO A 213 19.46 13.05 12.98
N ASP A 214 20.64 12.52 12.62
CA ASP A 214 21.92 13.23 12.75
C ASP A 214 22.36 13.94 11.45
N ALA A 215 21.60 13.79 10.36
CA ALA A 215 21.87 14.55 9.14
C ALA A 215 21.52 16.03 9.39
N ALA A 216 22.54 16.89 9.33
CA ALA A 216 22.37 18.34 9.33
C ALA A 216 21.31 18.74 8.30
N ALA A 217 20.54 19.80 8.59
CA ALA A 217 19.38 20.31 7.84
C ALA A 217 19.71 20.84 6.43
N GLY A 218 20.43 20.05 5.63
CA GLY A 218 20.94 20.38 4.31
C GLY A 218 20.72 19.22 3.36
N ASP A 219 19.48 19.07 2.91
CA ASP A 219 19.22 19.09 1.47
C ASP A 219 17.71 19.30 1.23
N ARG A 220 17.41 20.36 0.50
CA ARG A 220 16.06 20.95 0.34
C ARG A 220 15.37 20.34 -0.88
N LEU A 221 14.33 19.54 -0.68
CA LEU A 221 13.53 18.96 -1.77
C LEU A 221 12.03 18.85 -1.39
N PRO A 222 11.11 18.94 -2.36
CA PRO A 222 9.69 19.27 -2.13
C PRO A 222 8.87 18.23 -1.32
N LEU A 223 7.82 18.72 -0.64
CA LEU A 223 6.85 17.95 0.17
C LEU A 223 6.10 16.91 -0.67
N PRO A 224 5.72 15.77 -0.06
CA PRO A 224 4.27 15.55 0.09
C PRO A 224 3.89 14.82 1.41
N CYS A 225 3.23 15.53 2.32
CA CYS A 225 2.06 14.98 3.06
C CYS A 225 1.00 16.01 3.40
N GLN A 226 1.15 17.27 3.01
CA GLN A 226 -0.03 18.11 3.03
C GLN A 226 -0.80 17.81 1.76
N ASP A 227 -2.03 17.41 2.04
CA ASP A 227 -3.13 17.30 1.14
C ASP A 227 -3.28 15.97 0.42
N LEU A 228 -4.39 15.32 0.79
CA LEU A 228 -5.08 14.46 -0.15
C LEU A 228 -5.55 15.24 -1.40
N LEU A 229 -5.38 16.58 -1.47
CA LEU A 229 -6.21 17.56 -2.17
C LEU A 229 -5.48 18.90 -2.41
N ASP A 230 -4.84 19.11 -3.57
CA ASP A 230 -4.29 20.44 -3.90
C ASP A 230 -5.36 21.54 -3.69
N GLN A 231 -5.22 22.32 -2.61
CA GLN A 231 -5.70 23.69 -2.55
C GLN A 231 -4.49 24.60 -2.35
N GLY A 232 -4.14 25.29 -3.43
CA GLY A 232 -3.44 26.56 -3.33
C GLY A 232 -1.93 26.47 -3.42
N ALA A 233 -1.42 26.98 -4.55
CA ALA A 233 -0.03 27.29 -4.76
C ALA A 233 0.59 28.06 -3.57
N GLY A 234 1.55 27.42 -2.92
CA GLY A 234 2.50 28.01 -1.99
C GLY A 234 3.72 27.09 -1.96
N ALA A 235 4.94 27.65 -2.06
CA ALA A 235 6.18 26.89 -2.19
C ALA A 235 6.29 25.79 -1.10
N ALA A 236 6.15 24.53 -1.52
CA ALA A 236 6.06 23.36 -0.64
C ALA A 236 7.37 23.12 0.15
N ALA A 237 7.38 23.48 1.43
CA ALA A 237 8.54 23.47 2.34
C ALA A 237 9.08 22.05 2.66
N ALA A 238 10.33 21.72 2.33
CA ALA A 238 10.94 20.38 2.50
C ALA A 238 10.74 19.71 3.88
N TRP A 239 10.56 18.38 3.90
CA TRP A 239 10.47 17.60 5.15
C TRP A 239 11.83 17.41 5.82
N THR A 240 11.87 17.70 7.11
CA THR A 240 12.97 17.29 8.00
C THR A 240 12.60 16.01 8.76
N TRP A 241 13.58 15.39 9.44
CA TRP A 241 13.31 14.28 10.35
C TRP A 241 12.23 14.62 11.40
N ALA A 242 12.23 15.86 11.90
CA ALA A 242 11.19 16.32 12.84
C ALA A 242 9.78 16.27 12.25
N HIS A 243 9.62 16.55 10.95
CA HIS A 243 8.33 16.40 10.27
C HIS A 243 7.93 14.94 10.13
N VAL A 244 8.90 14.06 9.80
CA VAL A 244 8.68 12.61 9.72
C VAL A 244 8.23 12.06 11.06
N GLU A 245 8.91 12.44 12.13
CA GLU A 245 8.57 12.03 13.49
C GLU A 245 7.22 12.59 13.92
N ALA A 246 6.89 13.85 13.59
CA ALA A 246 5.59 14.43 13.89
C ALA A 246 4.44 13.71 13.17
N GLU A 247 4.57 13.40 11.88
CA GLU A 247 3.57 12.64 11.13
C GLU A 247 3.47 11.20 11.66
N ARG A 248 4.61 10.57 12.00
CA ARG A 248 4.63 9.24 12.63
C ARG A 248 3.85 9.24 13.94
N GLN A 249 4.10 10.20 14.83
CA GLN A 249 3.42 10.30 16.12
C GLN A 249 1.91 10.57 15.95
N ARG A 250 1.53 11.45 15.02
CA ARG A 250 0.13 11.68 14.65
C ARG A 250 -0.55 10.38 14.21
N GLY A 251 0.07 9.64 13.30
CA GLY A 251 -0.45 8.35 12.84
C GLY A 251 -0.48 7.29 13.94
N LEU A 252 0.47 7.33 14.89
CA LEU A 252 0.55 6.38 16.00
C LEU A 252 -0.63 6.54 16.97
N ALA A 253 -1.03 7.77 17.28
CA ALA A 253 -2.22 8.04 18.08
C ALA A 253 -3.48 7.39 17.47
N ILE A 254 -3.60 7.39 16.14
CA ILE A 254 -4.71 6.74 15.44
C ILE A 254 -4.56 5.21 15.46
N ALA A 255 -3.35 4.70 15.20
CA ALA A 255 -3.07 3.26 15.15
C ALA A 255 -3.28 2.56 16.50
N GLN A 256 -3.07 3.27 17.61
CA GLN A 256 -3.30 2.77 18.97
C GLN A 256 -4.75 2.32 19.20
N HIS A 257 -5.74 2.93 18.55
CA HIS A 257 -7.13 2.47 18.66
C HIS A 257 -7.34 1.04 18.15
N MET A 258 -6.63 0.65 17.08
CA MET A 258 -6.65 -0.73 16.58
C MET A 258 -5.78 -1.65 17.44
N ALA A 259 -4.61 -1.18 17.88
CA ALA A 259 -3.72 -1.97 18.73
C ALA A 259 -4.34 -2.28 20.11
N GLY A 260 -5.15 -1.37 20.64
CA GLY A 260 -5.85 -1.54 21.92
C GLY A 260 -6.77 -2.76 21.98
N LEU A 261 -7.23 -3.27 20.83
CA LEU A 261 -8.00 -4.51 20.77
C LEU A 261 -7.22 -5.73 21.28
N ASP A 262 -5.89 -5.75 21.09
CA ASP A 262 -5.03 -6.83 21.58
C ASP A 262 -4.99 -6.84 23.12
N GLY A 263 -5.23 -5.69 23.77
CA GLY A 263 -5.24 -5.54 25.23
C GLY A 263 -6.49 -6.11 25.92
N LEU A 264 -7.55 -6.46 25.18
CA LEU A 264 -8.77 -7.06 25.74
C LEU A 264 -8.62 -8.55 26.06
N MET A 265 -7.56 -9.20 25.58
CA MET A 265 -7.27 -10.61 25.86
C MET A 265 -6.36 -10.81 27.08
N GLY A 266 -5.96 -9.73 27.74
CA GLY A 266 -5.09 -9.72 28.93
C GLY A 266 -5.86 -9.66 30.24
#